data_AF-A0A1F2R0Z7-F1
#
_entry.id   AF-A0A1F2R0Z7-F1
#
_cell.length_a   1.000
_cell.length_b   1.000
_cell.length_c   1.000
_cell.angle_alpha   90.00
_cell.angle_beta   90.00
_cell.angle_gamma   90.00
#
_symmetry.space_group_name_H-M   'P 1'
#
loop_
_entity.id
_entity.type
_entity.pdbx_description
1 polymer ?
#
loop_
_entity_poly.entity_id
_entity_poly.type
_entity_poly.pdbx_seq_one_letter_code
_entity_poly.pdbx_strand_id
1 'polypeptide(L)' 'MRPDYVTDEQMKFLDALRDSGEVNMFGAVPFLMSKFPFLDRRRAKVALLWWMDQHNRPEGGDPDVGN' A
#
# COMPACT_ATOMS: atom_id res chain seq x y z
N MET A 1 -12.29 0.52 -6.01
CA MET A 1 -12.79 1.72 -5.30
C MET A 1 -11.92 1.94 -4.07
N ARG A 2 -11.51 3.19 -3.80
CA ARG A 2 -10.76 3.56 -2.59
C ARG A 2 -11.71 3.65 -1.39
N PRO A 3 -11.45 2.96 -0.25
CA PRO A 3 -12.25 3.12 0.95
C PRO A 3 -12.19 4.56 1.47
N ASP A 4 -13.26 5.02 2.09
CA ASP A 4 -13.44 6.38 2.62
C ASP A 4 -12.42 6.75 3.72
N TYR A 5 -11.99 5.78 4.53
CA TYR A 5 -10.98 5.96 5.57
C TYR A 5 -9.53 5.86 5.07
N VAL A 6 -9.32 5.59 3.77
CA VAL A 6 -7.97 5.54 3.18
C VAL A 6 -7.54 6.94 2.78
N THR A 7 -6.47 7.47 3.41
CA THR A 7 -6.00 8.86 3.21
C THR A 7 -4.67 8.90 2.45
N ASP A 8 -4.36 10.05 1.82
CA ASP A 8 -3.10 10.20 1.07
C ASP A 8 -1.89 10.13 1.98
N GLU A 9 -2.04 10.54 3.24
CA GLU A 9 -1.00 10.43 4.27
C GLU A 9 -0.64 8.97 4.56
N GLN A 10 -1.65 8.08 4.63
CA GLN A 10 -1.40 6.64 4.79
C GLN A 10 -0.65 6.07 3.58
N MET A 11 -0.93 6.55 2.36
CA MET A 11 -0.26 6.08 1.16
C MET A 11 1.20 6.52 1.12
N LYS A 12 1.47 7.82 1.38
CA LYS A 12 2.83 8.34 1.50
C LYS A 12 3.64 7.63 2.57
N PHE A 13 3.00 7.25 3.68
CA PHE A 13 3.65 6.45 4.71
C PHE A 13 4.04 5.06 4.20
N LEU A 14 3.15 4.39 3.44
CA LEU A 14 3.45 3.09 2.85
C LEU A 14 4.52 3.17 1.76
N ASP A 15 4.56 4.24 0.98
CA ASP A 15 5.63 4.51 0.00
C ASP A 15 6.98 4.62 0.71
N ALA A 16 7.06 5.47 1.74
CA ALA A 16 8.28 5.62 2.54
C ALA A 16 8.70 4.32 3.25
N LEU A 17 7.74 3.54 3.74
CA LEU A 17 8.01 2.25 4.38
C LEU A 17 8.50 1.19 3.38
N ARG A 18 8.02 1.23 2.14
CA ARG A 18 8.52 0.38 1.05
C ARG A 18 9.95 0.78 0.69
N ASP A 19 10.19 2.08 0.50
CA ASP A 19 11.48 2.63 0.08
C ASP A 19 12.58 2.44 1.13
N SER A 20 12.21 2.39 2.42
CA SER A 20 13.16 2.12 3.49
C SER A 20 13.70 0.68 3.46
N GLY A 21 12.94 -0.26 2.90
CA GLY A 21 13.29 -1.68 2.89
C GLY A 21 13.31 -2.35 4.28
N GLU A 22 12.88 -1.65 5.33
CA GLU A 22 12.91 -2.15 6.72
C GLU A 22 11.95 -3.34 6.91
N VAL A 23 10.88 -3.39 6.13
CA VAL A 23 9.88 -4.45 6.18
C VAL A 23 9.45 -4.89 4.80
N ASN A 24 9.14 -6.19 4.67
CA ASN A 24 8.34 -6.64 3.55
C ASN A 24 6.93 -6.03 3.69
N MET A 25 6.37 -5.48 2.61
CA MET A 25 5.07 -4.83 2.64
C MET A 25 3.93 -5.74 3.09
N PHE A 26 4.03 -7.08 2.98
CA PHE A 26 3.06 -8.01 3.59
C PHE A 26 3.02 -7.92 5.13
N GLY A 27 4.09 -7.43 5.75
CA GLY A 27 4.24 -7.18 7.18
C GLY A 27 3.93 -5.74 7.61
N ALA A 28 3.46 -4.85 6.73
CA ALA A 28 3.29 -3.43 7.04
C ALA A 28 2.08 -3.09 7.94
N VAL A 29 1.17 -4.03 8.18
CA VAL A 29 -0.07 -3.80 8.96
C VAL A 29 0.19 -3.23 10.37
N PRO A 30 1.11 -3.75 11.19
CA PRO A 30 1.38 -3.20 12.52
C PRO A 30 1.97 -1.78 12.48
N PHE A 31 2.78 -1.46 11.47
CA PHE A 31 3.37 -0.13 11.28
C PHE A 31 2.29 0.90 10.93
N LEU A 32 1.37 0.51 10.05
CA LEU A 32 0.24 1.34 9.68
C LEU A 32 -0.69 1.61 10.87
N MET A 33 -0.99 0.60 11.69
CA MET A 33 -1.77 0.79 12.91
C MET A 33 -1.04 1.63 13.97
N SER A 34 0.28 1.46 14.10
CA SER A 34 1.09 2.25 15.02
C SER A 34 1.13 3.72 14.64
N LYS A 35 1.19 4.04 13.33
CA LYS A 35 1.21 5.41 12.82
C LYS A 35 -0.19 6.04 12.79
N PHE A 36 -1.23 5.24 12.53
CA PHE A 36 -2.62 5.68 12.40
C PHE A 36 -3.52 4.89 13.37
N PRO A 37 -3.59 5.29 14.65
CA PRO A 37 -4.28 4.52 15.70
C PRO A 37 -5.79 4.34 15.50
N PHE A 38 -6.42 5.14 14.64
CA PHE A 38 -7.83 5.01 14.28
C PHE A 38 -8.11 3.83 13.31
N LEU A 39 -7.05 3.23 12.74
CA LEU A 39 -7.17 2.01 11.94
C LEU A 39 -7.14 0.79 12.86
N ASP A 40 -8.26 0.07 12.90
CA ASP A 40 -8.24 -1.30 13.37
C ASP A 40 -7.46 -2.20 12.39
N ARG A 41 -7.13 -3.42 12.82
CA ARG A 41 -6.36 -4.38 12.02
C ARG A 41 -6.99 -4.68 10.66
N ARG A 42 -8.33 -4.68 10.57
CA ARG A 42 -9.05 -4.99 9.33
C ARG A 42 -8.94 -3.83 8.36
N ARG A 43 -9.19 -2.59 8.81
CA ARG A 43 -9.04 -1.36 8.03
C ARG A 43 -7.60 -1.16 7.57
N ALA A 44 -6.63 -1.39 8.44
CA ALA A 44 -5.21 -1.32 8.08
C ALA A 44 -4.84 -2.34 6.99
N LYS A 45 -5.32 -3.58 7.10
CA LYS A 45 -5.11 -4.60 6.06
C LYS A 45 -5.75 -4.19 4.72
N VAL A 46 -6.97 -3.65 4.74
CA VAL A 46 -7.64 -3.20 3.51
C VAL A 46 -6.90 -2.02 2.87
N ALA A 47 -6.44 -1.05 3.67
CA ALA A 47 -5.64 0.07 3.19
C ALA A 47 -4.33 -0.39 2.52
N LEU A 48 -3.62 -1.33 3.16
CA LEU A 48 -2.41 -1.94 2.61
C LEU A 48 -2.66 -2.68 1.30
N LEU A 49 -3.72 -3.50 1.23
CA LEU A 49 -4.07 -4.24 0.01
C LEU A 49 -4.47 -3.29 -1.13
N TRP A 50 -5.19 -2.20 -0.80
CA TRP A 50 -5.52 -1.16 -1.78
C TRP A 50 -4.27 -0.50 -2.34
N TRP A 51 -3.31 -0.15 -1.47
CA TRP A 51 -2.02 0.41 -1.87
C TRP A 51 -1.22 -0.57 -2.76
N MET A 52 -1.18 -1.85 -2.40
CA MET A 52 -0.50 -2.89 -3.20
C MET A 52 -1.15 -3.06 -4.58
N ASP A 53 -2.48 -3.00 -4.70
CA ASP A 53 -3.17 -3.05 -6.00
C ASP A 53 -2.77 -1.89 -6.91
N GLN A 54 -2.57 -0.68 -6.35
CA GLN A 54 -2.14 0.46 -7.16
C GLN A 54 -0.69 0.32 -7.64
N HIS A 55 0.19 -0.29 -6.82
CA HIS A 55 1.62 -0.41 -7.10
C HIS A 55 2.04 -1.67 -7.84
N ASN A 56 1.19 -2.71 -7.87
CA ASN A 56 1.41 -3.92 -8.66
C ASN A 56 0.83 -3.81 -10.07
N ARG A 57 0.15 -2.69 -10.41
CA ARG A 57 -0.18 -2.43 -11.80
C ARG A 57 1.11 -2.11 -12.54
N PRO A 58 1.38 -2.78 -13.68
CA PRO A 58 2.50 -2.39 -14.51
C PRO A 58 2.30 -0.93 -14.91
N GLU A 59 3.23 -0.05 -14.52
CA GLU A 59 3.35 1.25 -15.16
C GLU A 59 3.76 0.99 -16.61
N GLY A 60 2.82 1.16 -17.52
CA GLY A 60 3.02 0.87 -18.94
C GLY A 60 2.54 -0.53 -19.32
N GLY A 61 1.33 -0.60 -19.87
CA GLY A 61 1.05 -1.62 -20.86
C GLY A 61 1.86 -1.29 -22.11
N ASP A 62 3.12 -1.70 -22.15
CA ASP A 62 3.81 -1.93 -23.41
C ASP A 62 3.44 -3.35 -23.85
N PRO A 63 2.70 -3.54 -24.96
CA PRO A 63 2.61 -4.84 -25.57
C PRO A 63 4.01 -5.17 -26.09
N ASP A 64 4.72 -6.01 -25.35
CA ASP A 64 5.93 -6.67 -25.80
C ASP A 64 5.70 -7.18 -27.22
N VAL A 65 6.51 -6.63 -28.14
CA VAL A 65 6.54 -6.97 -29.55
C VAL A 65 7.01 -8.41 -29.62
N GLY A 66 6.06 -9.32 -29.78
CA GLY A 66 6.32 -10.74 -29.99
C GLY A 66 7.35 -10.92 -31.10
N ASN A 67 8.43 -11.61 -30.75
CA ASN A 67 9.43 -12.14 -31.67
C ASN A 67 8.87 -13.33 -32.47
#